data_AF-A0AAD5UCN5-F1
#
_entry.id   AF-A0AAD5UCN5-F1
#
_cell.length_a   1.000
_cell.length_b   1.000
_cell.length_c   1.000
_cell.angle_alpha   90.00
_cell.angle_beta   90.00
_cell.angle_gamma   90.00
#
_symmetry.space_group_name_H-M   'P 1'
#
loop_
_entity.id
_entity.type
_entity.pdbx_description
1 polymer ?
#
loop_
_entity_poly.entity_id
_entity_poly.type
_entity_poly.pdbx_seq_one_letter_code
_entity_poly.pdbx_strand_id
1 'polypeptide(L)'
;MSYNFNERNDRPQRSPSNRRFDDYSSNSYEQDQYDNMYEAKPTKYVAQEGFIETAQYGDVVTLPRNASVRKDKSPRDSPRDLEYRNEPSPQKEKLEVYDRPDDNHSKGFRFAEDAKYPSLGSPEEKRFMYGCVPVNKKSRNVCIAVVLVLATVLSVVGYLFFPRMPQIKVLKIEPKSNTSFTVTPYDPNSPTFNFNFTLNMVMDISVLNSNSYHFKVEEIDMTAYVMANASQINSIIPYTTETVFNKVLTESQRVKVTSSNNKIKVGYGSYKKPLIFPPHQNITFQMDFTAEYVAPTNIIDALNDPLMNEILQLCYLQDPTRHTTIHYETSNDISALKYIGVTPNTSGDLSINCPFQGEQLGAFLKALNKGK
;
A
#
# COMPACT_ATOMS: atom_id res chain seq x y z
N MET A 1 -42.11 -33.03 18.09
CA MET A 1 -42.63 -32.37 16.87
C MET A 1 -41.55 -32.48 15.82
N SER A 2 -41.73 -33.43 14.90
CA SER A 2 -40.72 -33.85 13.94
C SER A 2 -41.10 -33.29 12.57
N TYR A 3 -40.24 -32.46 11.99
CA TYR A 3 -40.42 -31.95 10.63
C TYR A 3 -39.57 -32.78 9.66
N ASN A 4 -40.28 -33.46 8.75
CA ASN A 4 -39.72 -34.23 7.65
C ASN A 4 -39.18 -33.30 6.57
N PHE A 5 -37.93 -33.55 6.18
CA PHE A 5 -37.28 -33.04 4.99
C PHE A 5 -37.81 -33.79 3.76
N ASN A 6 -38.26 -33.08 2.72
CA ASN A 6 -38.55 -33.67 1.42
C ASN A 6 -37.75 -32.91 0.35
N GLU A 7 -36.75 -33.59 -0.20
CA GLU A 7 -36.01 -33.22 -1.40
C GLU A 7 -36.94 -33.24 -2.62
N ARG A 8 -36.88 -32.19 -3.45
CA ARG A 8 -37.21 -32.31 -4.87
C ARG A 8 -36.13 -31.65 -5.72
N ASN A 9 -35.42 -32.51 -6.45
CA ASN A 9 -34.68 -32.23 -7.67
C ASN A 9 -35.62 -31.64 -8.71
N ASP A 10 -35.22 -30.54 -9.36
CA ASP A 10 -35.62 -30.20 -10.73
C ASP A 10 -34.70 -29.12 -11.34
N ARG A 11 -33.82 -29.54 -12.24
CA ARG A 11 -33.23 -28.78 -13.37
C ARG A 11 -32.91 -29.82 -14.46
N PRO A 12 -32.83 -29.49 -15.77
CA PRO A 12 -32.83 -28.16 -16.40
C PRO A 12 -33.78 -28.02 -17.62
N GLN A 13 -34.28 -26.81 -17.89
CA GLN A 13 -34.79 -26.48 -19.23
C GLN A 13 -33.80 -25.57 -19.96
N ARG A 14 -33.28 -26.09 -21.07
CA ARG A 14 -32.58 -25.34 -22.12
C ARG A 14 -33.60 -24.53 -22.92
N SER A 15 -33.34 -23.24 -23.10
CA SER A 15 -34.03 -22.41 -24.11
C SER A 15 -33.12 -22.17 -25.32
N PRO A 16 -33.70 -22.00 -26.52
CA PRO A 16 -33.01 -22.19 -27.79
C PRO A 16 -32.22 -20.97 -28.26
N SER A 17 -31.20 -21.28 -29.05
CA SER A 17 -30.45 -20.37 -29.90
C SER A 17 -31.35 -19.66 -30.90
N ASN A 18 -31.17 -18.34 -31.04
CA ASN A 18 -31.66 -17.59 -32.18
C ASN A 18 -30.58 -16.66 -32.73
N ARG A 19 -30.36 -16.77 -34.04
CA ARG A 19 -29.42 -15.99 -34.86
C ARG A 19 -30.05 -14.66 -35.30
N ARG A 20 -29.23 -13.61 -35.39
CA ARG A 20 -29.14 -12.54 -36.43
C ARG A 20 -28.21 -11.46 -35.87
N PHE A 21 -27.01 -11.23 -36.41
CA PHE A 21 -26.72 -10.38 -37.58
C PHE A 21 -27.59 -9.14 -37.64
N ASP A 22 -27.07 -8.04 -37.08
CA ASP A 22 -27.29 -6.68 -37.57
C ASP A 22 -25.97 -5.92 -37.44
N ASP A 23 -25.53 -5.40 -38.58
CA ASP A 23 -24.42 -4.48 -38.76
C ASP A 23 -24.66 -3.20 -37.94
N TYR A 24 -23.67 -2.80 -37.15
CA TYR A 24 -23.54 -1.41 -36.71
C TYR A 24 -22.15 -0.88 -37.01
N SER A 25 -22.07 -0.25 -38.19
CA SER A 25 -21.21 0.90 -38.45
C SER A 25 -21.15 1.82 -37.22
N SER A 26 -19.97 1.95 -36.62
CA SER A 26 -19.71 2.98 -35.62
C SER A 26 -18.33 3.61 -35.82
N ASN A 27 -18.40 4.83 -36.34
CA ASN A 27 -17.69 6.03 -35.88
C ASN A 27 -16.15 6.03 -35.89
N SER A 28 -15.64 6.46 -37.03
CA SER A 28 -14.42 7.26 -37.16
C SER A 28 -14.60 8.64 -36.49
N TYR A 29 -14.44 8.73 -35.17
CA TYR A 29 -14.34 10.01 -34.45
C TYR A 29 -13.45 9.86 -33.20
N GLU A 30 -12.19 9.47 -33.35
CA GLU A 30 -11.25 9.47 -32.22
C GLU A 30 -9.81 9.84 -32.57
N GLN A 31 -9.58 10.46 -33.73
CA GLN A 31 -8.23 10.88 -34.15
C GLN A 31 -7.96 12.39 -34.02
N ASP A 32 -9.00 13.24 -34.00
CA ASP A 32 -8.81 14.72 -34.03
C ASP A 32 -8.58 15.37 -32.65
N GLN A 33 -8.52 14.59 -31.56
CA GLN A 33 -8.31 15.15 -30.21
C GLN A 33 -6.84 15.17 -29.76
N TYR A 34 -5.92 14.58 -30.51
CA TYR A 34 -4.49 14.57 -30.14
C TYR A 34 -3.70 15.79 -30.66
N ASP A 35 -4.17 16.47 -31.71
CA ASP A 35 -3.41 17.59 -32.31
C ASP A 35 -3.60 18.94 -31.60
N ASN A 36 -4.58 19.08 -30.70
CA ASN A 36 -4.83 20.33 -29.97
C ASN A 36 -4.11 20.44 -28.61
N MET A 37 -3.28 19.46 -28.22
CA MET A 37 -2.59 19.48 -26.92
C MET A 37 -1.16 20.03 -26.95
N TYR A 38 -0.65 20.46 -28.12
CA TYR A 38 0.74 20.90 -28.28
C TYR A 38 0.96 22.42 -28.35
N GLU A 39 -0.07 23.26 -28.19
CA GLU A 39 0.07 24.73 -28.07
C GLU A 39 -0.23 25.25 -26.65
N ALA A 40 0.47 24.74 -25.63
CA ALA A 40 0.53 25.42 -24.34
C ALA A 40 1.68 26.44 -24.36
N LYS A 41 1.36 27.71 -24.64
CA LYS A 41 2.27 28.85 -24.42
C LYS A 41 2.71 28.88 -22.95
N PRO A 42 3.99 29.15 -22.64
CA PRO A 42 4.46 29.23 -21.26
C PRO A 42 3.78 30.40 -20.54
N THR A 43 2.87 30.09 -19.60
CA THR A 43 2.34 31.06 -18.64
C THR A 43 3.46 31.42 -17.66
N LYS A 44 3.91 32.67 -17.72
CA LYS A 44 4.75 33.27 -16.68
C LYS A 44 3.96 33.31 -15.37
N TYR A 45 4.43 32.58 -14.36
CA TYR A 45 3.97 32.76 -12.99
C TYR A 45 4.39 34.14 -12.51
N VAL A 46 3.42 35.03 -12.33
CA VAL A 46 3.57 36.26 -11.56
C VAL A 46 3.33 35.88 -10.11
N ALA A 47 4.33 36.07 -9.26
CA ALA A 47 4.18 35.97 -7.82
C ALA A 47 3.20 37.05 -7.35
N GLN A 48 2.06 36.65 -6.78
CA GLN A 48 1.11 37.55 -6.14
C GLN A 48 1.36 37.49 -4.63
N GLU A 49 2.00 38.53 -4.12
CA GLU A 49 2.10 38.83 -2.70
C GLU A 49 0.77 39.39 -2.18
N GLY A 50 0.34 38.90 -1.01
CA GLY A 50 -0.51 39.61 -0.07
C GLY A 50 -2.02 39.51 -0.29
N PHE A 51 -2.72 38.95 0.70
CA PHE A 51 -3.68 39.67 1.55
C PHE A 51 -4.20 38.69 2.62
N ILE A 52 -3.84 38.93 3.88
CA ILE A 52 -4.43 38.24 5.04
C ILE A 52 -5.61 39.11 5.49
N GLU A 53 -6.82 38.63 5.24
CA GLU A 53 -8.05 39.23 5.76
C GLU A 53 -8.36 38.57 7.11
N THR A 54 -8.09 39.31 8.19
CA THR A 54 -8.47 38.95 9.55
C THR A 54 -9.97 39.17 9.74
N ALA A 55 -10.73 38.09 9.94
CA ALA A 55 -12.12 38.17 10.40
C ALA A 55 -12.15 38.36 11.93
N GLN A 56 -12.64 39.52 12.35
CA GLN A 56 -13.00 39.87 13.73
C GLN A 56 -14.39 39.31 14.07
N TYR A 57 -14.50 38.60 15.18
CA TYR A 57 -15.66 38.46 16.09
C TYR A 57 -15.09 37.66 17.27
N GLY A 58 -15.00 38.09 18.52
CA GLY A 58 -15.82 39.02 19.28
C GLY A 58 -16.27 38.24 20.52
N ASP A 59 -15.49 38.26 21.60
CA ASP A 59 -16.01 38.24 22.96
C ASP A 59 -14.93 38.58 24.00
N VAL A 60 -15.27 39.58 24.80
CA VAL A 60 -14.42 40.25 25.79
C VAL A 60 -14.64 39.56 27.13
N VAL A 61 -13.64 38.81 27.59
CA VAL A 61 -13.53 38.42 29.00
C VAL A 61 -12.32 39.15 29.59
N THR A 62 -12.60 40.24 30.29
CA THR A 62 -11.64 40.98 31.11
C THR A 62 -11.15 40.13 32.29
N LEU A 63 -9.85 39.88 32.36
CA LEU A 63 -9.14 39.41 33.56
C LEU A 63 -8.12 40.46 34.00
N PRO A 64 -7.87 40.60 35.32
CA PRO A 64 -7.17 41.76 35.87
C PRO A 64 -5.64 41.68 35.73
N ARG A 65 -5.07 42.87 35.49
CA ARG A 65 -3.65 43.21 35.57
C ARG A 65 -3.05 42.91 36.95
N ASN A 66 -1.89 42.26 36.95
CA ASN A 66 -0.72 42.41 37.85
C ASN A 66 0.32 41.37 37.38
N ALA A 67 1.64 41.56 37.34
CA ALA A 67 2.56 42.65 37.63
C ALA A 67 3.95 42.28 37.02
N SER A 68 4.82 43.30 36.87
CA SER A 68 6.31 43.26 36.87
C SER A 68 7.02 42.26 35.94
N VAL A 69 7.64 42.69 34.82
CA VAL A 69 9.00 43.28 34.75
C VAL A 69 10.08 42.44 35.45
N ARG A 70 10.83 41.67 34.65
CA ARG A 70 12.27 41.45 34.85
C ARG A 70 12.96 41.26 33.51
N LYS A 71 13.81 42.23 33.16
CA LYS A 71 14.84 42.16 32.13
C LYS A 71 16.09 41.60 32.79
N ASP A 72 16.58 40.45 32.35
CA ASP A 72 17.97 40.02 32.54
C ASP A 72 18.40 39.33 31.24
N LYS A 73 19.14 40.03 30.39
CA LYS A 73 20.61 39.97 30.26
C LYS A 73 21.11 38.59 29.78
N SER A 74 21.46 38.58 28.49
CA SER A 74 22.45 37.68 27.88
C SER A 74 23.75 37.64 28.70
N PRO A 75 24.43 36.48 28.69
CA PRO A 75 25.75 36.49 28.09
C PRO A 75 26.02 35.30 27.15
N ARG A 76 26.86 35.59 26.15
CA ARG A 76 27.67 34.65 25.38
C ARG A 76 28.49 33.76 26.32
N ASP A 77 28.68 32.49 25.98
CA ASP A 77 29.96 31.96 25.50
C ASP A 77 29.90 30.43 25.29
N SER A 78 30.56 30.00 24.22
CA SER A 78 30.73 28.61 23.77
C SER A 78 31.69 27.84 24.70
N PRO A 79 31.67 26.49 24.75
CA PRO A 79 32.42 25.76 23.73
C PRO A 79 31.78 24.42 23.27
N ARG A 80 32.30 24.00 22.10
CA ARG A 80 32.19 22.69 21.48
C ARG A 80 32.39 21.55 22.48
N ASP A 81 31.43 20.64 22.54
CA ASP A 81 31.67 19.23 22.85
C ASP A 81 31.16 18.40 21.68
N LEU A 82 32.12 17.83 20.94
CA LEU A 82 31.93 16.79 19.95
C LEU A 82 31.59 15.51 20.70
N GLU A 83 30.30 15.24 20.88
CA GLU A 83 29.84 13.96 21.39
C GLU A 83 30.02 12.91 20.28
N TYR A 84 31.09 12.13 20.42
CA TYR A 84 31.41 10.96 19.61
C TYR A 84 30.29 9.93 19.83
N ARG A 85 29.31 9.92 18.92
CA ARG A 85 28.24 8.93 18.92
C ARG A 85 28.85 7.59 18.55
N ASN A 86 29.08 6.75 19.56
CA ASN A 86 29.43 5.35 19.39
C ASN A 86 28.31 4.67 18.59
N GLU A 87 28.59 4.34 17.33
CA GLU A 87 27.80 3.38 16.58
C GLU A 87 27.88 2.02 17.30
N PRO A 88 26.75 1.36 17.60
CA PRO A 88 26.79 0.00 18.09
C PRO A 88 27.34 -0.91 16.99
N SER A 89 28.45 -1.55 17.30
CA SER A 89 29.05 -2.65 16.53
C SER A 89 27.99 -3.67 16.10
N PRO A 90 28.06 -4.22 14.88
CA PRO A 90 27.16 -5.29 14.46
C PRO A 90 27.38 -6.49 15.37
N GLN A 91 26.37 -6.83 16.17
CA GLN A 91 26.35 -8.08 16.91
C GLN A 91 26.43 -9.20 15.87
N LYS A 92 27.52 -9.98 15.97
CA LYS A 92 27.65 -11.27 15.30
C LYS A 92 26.48 -12.14 15.77
N GLU A 93 25.47 -12.24 14.91
CA GLU A 93 24.38 -13.19 15.04
C GLU A 93 25.03 -14.58 15.03
N LYS A 94 25.03 -15.20 16.21
CA LYS A 94 25.52 -16.54 16.43
C LYS A 94 24.48 -17.46 15.81
N LEU A 95 24.76 -17.94 14.61
CA LEU A 95 23.96 -18.93 13.90
C LEU A 95 23.88 -20.19 14.78
N GLU A 96 22.81 -20.34 15.55
CA GLU A 96 22.48 -21.61 16.20
C GLU A 96 22.00 -22.55 15.11
N VAL A 97 22.91 -23.44 14.72
CA VAL A 97 22.65 -24.62 13.91
C VAL A 97 21.68 -25.49 14.71
N TYR A 98 20.42 -25.48 14.30
CA TYR A 98 19.44 -26.47 14.75
C TYR A 98 19.83 -27.82 14.11
N ASP A 99 20.40 -28.70 14.93
CA ASP A 99 20.57 -30.11 14.59
C ASP A 99 19.18 -30.71 14.28
N ARG A 100 18.96 -31.00 13.00
CA ARG A 100 17.81 -31.79 12.56
C ARG A 100 18.04 -33.25 13.00
N PRO A 101 17.03 -33.91 13.60
CA PRO A 101 17.16 -35.31 13.95
C PRO A 101 17.30 -36.17 12.68
N ASP A 102 18.35 -37.00 12.71
CA ASP A 102 18.64 -38.04 11.73
C ASP A 102 17.51 -39.09 11.69
N ASP A 103 16.53 -38.85 10.83
CA ASP A 103 15.60 -39.90 10.42
C ASP A 103 16.31 -40.83 9.41
N ASN A 104 17.02 -41.79 10.00
CA ASN A 104 17.47 -43.02 9.39
C ASN A 104 16.29 -43.82 8.81
N HIS A 105 15.88 -43.48 7.60
CA HIS A 105 15.20 -44.42 6.71
C HIS A 105 15.94 -44.50 5.37
N SER A 106 17.06 -45.22 5.43
CA SER A 106 17.69 -45.90 4.31
C SER A 106 16.66 -46.81 3.61
N LYS A 107 15.88 -46.23 2.69
CA LYS A 107 15.28 -46.99 1.59
C LYS A 107 16.30 -47.02 0.47
N GLY A 108 16.98 -48.16 0.37
CA GLY A 108 17.93 -48.44 -0.69
C GLY A 108 17.30 -48.24 -2.06
N PHE A 109 17.66 -47.13 -2.71
CA PHE A 109 17.55 -46.98 -4.15
C PHE A 109 18.62 -47.89 -4.76
N ARG A 110 18.22 -49.12 -5.08
CA ARG A 110 18.96 -49.97 -6.01
C ARG A 110 18.91 -49.27 -7.36
N PHE A 111 19.95 -48.52 -7.69
CA PHE A 111 20.24 -48.18 -9.06
C PHE A 111 20.47 -49.50 -9.80
N ALA A 112 19.54 -49.87 -10.65
CA ALA A 112 19.71 -50.96 -11.59
C ALA A 112 20.91 -50.61 -12.48
N GLU A 113 22.03 -51.28 -12.22
CA GLU A 113 23.19 -51.41 -13.09
C GLU A 113 22.80 -52.15 -14.37
N ASP A 114 22.02 -51.53 -15.25
CA ASP A 114 21.71 -52.09 -16.57
C ASP A 114 21.54 -51.00 -17.65
N ALA A 115 22.12 -49.82 -17.43
CA ALA A 115 22.34 -48.88 -18.52
C ALA A 115 23.58 -49.31 -19.31
N LYS A 116 23.36 -50.19 -20.30
CA LYS A 116 24.30 -50.46 -21.39
C LYS A 116 24.96 -49.17 -21.84
N TYR A 117 26.26 -49.05 -21.59
CA TYR A 117 27.10 -48.07 -22.28
C TYR A 117 26.97 -48.35 -23.79
N PRO A 118 26.49 -47.40 -24.61
CA PRO A 118 26.56 -47.56 -26.04
C PRO A 118 28.03 -47.72 -26.43
N SER A 119 28.32 -48.89 -27.00
CA SER A 119 29.59 -49.27 -27.57
C SER A 119 30.11 -48.19 -28.51
N LEU A 120 31.41 -47.89 -28.38
CA LEU A 120 32.24 -47.13 -29.31
C LEU A 120 31.85 -47.40 -30.78
N GLY A 121 30.98 -46.55 -31.32
CA GLY A 121 30.73 -46.44 -32.75
C GLY A 121 31.67 -45.42 -33.36
N SER A 122 32.51 -45.88 -34.29
CA SER A 122 33.18 -45.16 -35.39
C SER A 122 33.86 -43.79 -35.08
N PRO A 123 35.18 -43.68 -35.29
CA PRO A 123 35.93 -42.43 -35.13
C PRO A 123 35.76 -41.52 -36.36
N GLU A 124 34.56 -41.02 -36.65
CA GLU A 124 34.38 -39.96 -37.67
C GLU A 124 33.24 -38.96 -37.38
N GLU A 125 32.83 -38.80 -36.12
CA GLU A 125 32.07 -37.61 -35.74
C GLU A 125 33.01 -36.40 -35.64
N LYS A 126 33.23 -35.75 -36.78
CA LYS A 126 33.80 -34.40 -36.86
C LYS A 126 32.95 -33.49 -35.99
N ARG A 127 33.44 -33.25 -34.78
CA ARG A 127 32.94 -32.26 -33.82
C ARG A 127 32.73 -30.95 -34.57
N PHE A 128 31.48 -30.65 -34.90
CA PHE A 128 31.04 -29.29 -35.21
C PHE A 128 31.18 -28.48 -33.91
N MET A 129 32.40 -28.05 -33.60
CA MET A 129 32.60 -26.94 -32.68
C MET A 129 32.09 -25.70 -33.40
N TYR A 130 30.83 -25.36 -33.12
CA TYR A 130 30.11 -24.23 -33.70
C TYR A 130 30.88 -22.91 -33.49
N GLY A 131 31.65 -22.54 -34.51
CA GLY A 131 31.54 -21.25 -35.21
C GLY A 131 32.27 -20.02 -34.67
N CYS A 132 32.48 -19.87 -33.35
CA CYS A 132 32.90 -18.55 -32.85
C CYS A 132 34.20 -18.51 -32.01
N VAL A 133 34.82 -19.64 -31.67
CA VAL A 133 36.05 -19.64 -30.86
C VAL A 133 37.24 -20.03 -31.73
N PRO A 134 38.10 -19.09 -32.15
CA PRO A 134 39.22 -19.40 -33.00
C PRO A 134 40.31 -20.19 -32.25
N VAL A 135 40.95 -21.14 -32.95
CA VAL A 135 41.92 -22.10 -32.38
C VAL A 135 43.22 -21.42 -31.91
N ASN A 136 43.63 -20.34 -32.57
CA ASN A 136 44.86 -19.63 -32.25
C ASN A 136 44.70 -18.76 -30.98
N LYS A 137 45.65 -18.84 -30.06
CA LYS A 137 45.63 -18.09 -28.78
C LYS A 137 45.47 -16.57 -28.99
N LYS A 138 46.11 -16.01 -30.02
CA LYS A 138 46.03 -14.57 -30.34
C LYS A 138 44.65 -14.16 -30.82
N SER A 139 44.07 -14.90 -31.78
CA SER A 139 42.74 -14.60 -32.30
C SER A 139 41.64 -14.86 -31.26
N ARG A 140 41.85 -15.80 -30.33
CA ARG A 140 40.93 -16.02 -29.20
C ARG A 140 40.85 -14.80 -28.29
N ASN A 141 41.99 -14.19 -27.97
CA ASN A 141 42.02 -12.96 -27.15
C ASN A 141 41.31 -11.80 -27.86
N VAL A 142 41.51 -11.65 -29.18
CA VAL A 142 40.82 -10.63 -29.99
C VAL A 142 39.30 -10.89 -29.99
N CYS A 143 38.87 -12.13 -30.19
CA CYS A 143 37.45 -12.50 -30.16
C CYS A 143 36.80 -12.20 -28.80
N ILE A 144 37.44 -12.59 -27.70
CA ILE A 144 36.96 -12.30 -26.33
C ILE A 144 36.87 -10.78 -26.12
N ALA A 145 37.88 -10.02 -26.54
CA ALA A 145 37.85 -8.56 -26.42
C ALA A 145 36.68 -7.94 -27.18
N VAL A 146 36.41 -8.38 -28.42
CA VAL A 146 35.27 -7.90 -29.21
C VAL A 146 33.94 -8.25 -28.55
N VAL A 147 33.76 -9.48 -28.07
CA VAL A 147 32.55 -9.89 -27.36
C VAL A 147 32.34 -9.07 -26.09
N LEU A 148 33.40 -8.80 -25.32
CA LEU A 148 33.32 -7.96 -24.12
C LEU A 148 32.94 -6.52 -24.46
N VAL A 149 33.49 -5.94 -25.53
CA VAL A 149 33.12 -4.59 -25.98
C VAL A 149 31.65 -4.56 -26.40
N LEU A 150 31.18 -5.53 -27.19
CA LEU A 150 29.78 -5.62 -27.61
C LEU A 150 28.83 -5.82 -26.41
N ALA A 151 29.17 -6.71 -25.49
CA ALA A 151 28.40 -6.92 -24.27
C ALA A 151 28.34 -5.64 -23.42
N THR A 152 29.45 -4.91 -23.29
CA THR A 152 29.50 -3.64 -22.56
C THR A 152 28.60 -2.59 -23.22
N VAL A 153 28.66 -2.45 -24.55
CA VAL A 153 27.77 -1.52 -25.28
C VAL A 153 26.31 -1.92 -25.10
N LEU A 154 25.97 -3.21 -25.23
CA LEU A 154 24.61 -3.70 -25.00
C LEU A 154 24.16 -3.50 -23.55
N SER A 155 25.05 -3.65 -22.57
CA SER A 155 24.74 -3.37 -21.16
C SER A 155 24.50 -1.88 -20.90
N VAL A 156 25.28 -0.98 -21.51
CA VAL A 156 25.07 0.47 -21.39
C VAL A 156 23.77 0.89 -22.07
N VAL A 157 23.51 0.41 -23.29
CA VAL A 157 22.24 0.66 -23.99
C VAL A 157 21.08 0.09 -23.18
N GLY A 158 21.20 -1.16 -22.72
CA GLY A 158 20.21 -1.79 -21.85
C GLY A 158 19.95 -0.96 -20.60
N TYR A 159 20.99 -0.48 -19.91
CA TYR A 159 20.84 0.34 -18.71
C TYR A 159 20.16 1.69 -18.97
N LEU A 160 20.41 2.34 -20.12
CA LEU A 160 19.80 3.62 -20.49
C LEU A 160 18.34 3.48 -20.93
N PHE A 161 17.98 2.36 -21.57
CA PHE A 161 16.62 2.10 -22.07
C PHE A 161 15.79 1.21 -21.15
N PHE A 162 16.37 0.66 -20.07
CA PHE A 162 15.60 -0.10 -19.09
C PHE A 162 14.69 0.86 -18.30
N PRO A 163 13.37 0.65 -18.32
CA PRO A 163 12.44 1.56 -17.69
C PRO A 163 12.68 1.66 -16.20
N ARG A 164 12.90 2.89 -15.74
CA ARG A 164 12.85 3.21 -14.31
C ARG A 164 11.39 3.35 -13.92
N MET A 165 11.00 2.74 -12.81
CA MET A 165 9.63 2.87 -12.32
C MET A 165 9.36 4.33 -11.93
N PRO A 166 8.23 4.91 -12.37
CA PRO A 166 7.87 6.26 -11.94
C PRO A 166 7.65 6.29 -10.42
N GLN A 167 7.98 7.41 -9.80
CA GLN A 167 7.76 7.58 -8.36
C GLN A 167 6.32 8.02 -8.13
N ILE A 168 5.51 7.18 -7.49
CA ILE A 168 4.12 7.47 -7.15
C ILE A 168 4.04 7.91 -5.68
N LYS A 169 3.47 9.09 -5.45
CA LYS A 169 3.25 9.65 -4.11
C LYS A 169 1.79 10.04 -3.94
N VAL A 170 1.16 9.60 -2.86
CA VAL A 170 -0.15 10.10 -2.45
C VAL A 170 0.06 11.44 -1.73
N LEU A 171 -0.52 12.51 -2.27
CA LEU A 171 -0.39 13.87 -1.72
C LEU A 171 -1.38 14.11 -0.58
N LYS A 172 -2.65 13.80 -0.82
CA LYS A 172 -3.74 13.95 0.16
C LYS A 172 -4.88 12.99 -0.14
N ILE A 173 -5.70 12.73 0.87
CA ILE A 173 -6.93 11.96 0.78
C ILE A 173 -8.05 12.82 1.35
N GLU A 174 -9.11 13.02 0.58
CA GLU A 174 -10.27 13.81 0.98
C GLU A 174 -11.54 12.96 0.91
N PRO A 175 -12.44 13.05 1.91
CA PRO A 175 -13.71 12.33 1.87
C PRO A 175 -14.63 12.90 0.77
N LYS A 176 -15.32 12.02 0.03
CA LYS A 176 -16.43 12.41 -0.86
C LYS A 176 -17.71 12.62 -0.06
N SER A 177 -18.67 13.34 -0.63
CA SER A 177 -19.98 13.59 0.00
C SER A 177 -20.85 12.34 0.19
N ASN A 178 -20.54 11.23 -0.49
CA ASN A 178 -21.32 9.98 -0.47
C ASN A 178 -20.74 8.92 0.50
N THR A 179 -20.08 9.32 1.58
CA THR A 179 -19.64 8.41 2.63
C THR A 179 -20.84 7.87 3.41
N SER A 180 -20.89 6.56 3.64
CA SER A 180 -21.94 5.92 4.45
C SER A 180 -21.32 5.22 5.65
N PHE A 181 -21.94 5.37 6.82
CA PHE A 181 -21.58 4.65 8.02
C PHE A 181 -22.82 3.98 8.61
N THR A 182 -22.67 2.75 9.09
CA THR A 182 -23.72 2.05 9.82
C THR A 182 -23.17 1.59 11.16
N VAL A 183 -23.79 2.09 12.22
CA VAL A 183 -23.45 1.74 13.59
C VAL A 183 -24.72 1.26 14.25
N THR A 184 -24.80 -0.04 14.58
CA THR A 184 -25.88 -0.53 15.44
C THR A 184 -25.52 -0.24 16.90
N PRO A 185 -26.40 0.43 17.68
CA PRO A 185 -26.20 0.56 19.11
C PRO A 185 -25.98 -0.79 19.77
N TYR A 186 -25.08 -0.86 20.75
CA TYR A 186 -24.91 -2.07 21.54
C TYR A 186 -26.16 -2.31 22.41
N ASP A 187 -26.74 -3.51 22.32
CA ASP A 187 -27.85 -3.97 23.15
C ASP A 187 -27.34 -5.06 24.12
N PRO A 188 -27.42 -4.87 25.45
CA PRO A 188 -26.98 -5.88 26.40
C PRO A 188 -27.77 -7.20 26.30
N ASN A 189 -29.00 -7.17 25.76
CA ASN A 189 -29.83 -8.36 25.59
C ASN A 189 -29.54 -9.11 24.27
N SER A 190 -28.85 -8.46 23.33
CA SER A 190 -28.48 -9.01 22.04
C SER A 190 -27.01 -8.67 21.78
N PRO A 191 -26.07 -9.60 22.01
CA PRO A 191 -24.62 -9.34 21.93
C PRO A 191 -24.10 -8.99 20.53
N THR A 192 -25.01 -8.81 19.57
CA THR A 192 -24.74 -8.35 18.22
C THR A 192 -24.34 -6.89 18.22
N PHE A 193 -23.10 -6.62 17.84
CA PHE A 193 -22.54 -5.32 17.55
C PHE A 193 -22.12 -5.31 16.09
N ASN A 194 -22.81 -4.54 15.25
CA ASN A 194 -22.43 -4.33 13.86
C ASN A 194 -21.92 -2.91 13.69
N PHE A 195 -20.61 -2.80 13.45
CA PHE A 195 -19.98 -1.55 13.06
C PHE A 195 -19.33 -1.71 11.70
N ASN A 196 -19.94 -1.08 10.70
CA ASN A 196 -19.43 -1.12 9.35
C ASN A 196 -19.33 0.32 8.84
N PHE A 197 -18.24 0.63 8.14
CA PHE A 197 -18.14 1.90 7.43
C PHE A 197 -17.68 1.68 6.00
N THR A 198 -18.17 2.55 5.12
CA THR A 198 -17.71 2.67 3.75
C THR A 198 -17.44 4.14 3.48
N LEU A 199 -16.17 4.50 3.48
CA LEU A 199 -15.70 5.84 3.19
C LEU A 199 -15.30 5.92 1.73
N ASN A 200 -16.13 6.59 0.94
CA ASN A 200 -15.78 6.98 -0.42
C ASN A 200 -14.90 8.22 -0.33
N MET A 201 -13.72 8.17 -0.93
CA MET A 201 -12.69 9.21 -0.84
C MET A 201 -12.11 9.50 -2.23
N VAL A 202 -11.48 10.66 -2.36
CA VAL A 202 -10.65 11.05 -3.50
C VAL A 202 -9.22 11.12 -3.01
N MET A 203 -8.30 10.49 -3.74
CA MET A 203 -6.87 10.61 -3.49
C MET A 203 -6.24 11.48 -4.58
N ASP A 204 -5.46 12.46 -4.17
CA ASP A 204 -4.61 13.22 -5.07
C ASP A 204 -3.27 12.52 -5.17
N ILE A 205 -2.93 12.05 -6.37
CA ILE A 205 -1.72 11.28 -6.63
C ILE A 205 -0.78 12.12 -7.49
N SER A 206 0.49 12.17 -7.10
CA SER A 206 1.58 12.78 -7.85
C SER A 206 2.51 11.70 -8.38
N VAL A 207 2.77 11.72 -9.68
CA VAL A 207 3.63 10.76 -10.35
C VAL A 207 4.76 11.50 -11.06
N LEU A 208 5.99 11.23 -10.63
CA LEU A 208 7.21 11.73 -11.27
C LEU A 208 7.79 10.66 -12.20
N ASN A 209 7.79 10.95 -13.50
CA ASN A 209 8.48 10.12 -14.48
C ASN A 209 9.94 10.57 -14.62
N SER A 210 10.87 9.80 -14.07
CA SER A 210 12.32 10.06 -14.20
C SER A 210 12.95 9.58 -15.50
N ASN A 211 12.16 8.98 -16.41
CA ASN A 211 12.66 8.50 -17.70
C ASN A 211 12.71 9.63 -18.73
N SER A 212 13.55 9.45 -19.74
CA SER A 212 13.69 10.40 -20.87
C SER A 212 12.64 10.21 -21.98
N TYR A 213 11.64 9.36 -21.75
CA TYR A 213 10.57 9.06 -22.72
C TYR A 213 9.21 9.01 -22.01
N HIS A 214 8.14 9.11 -22.81
CA HIS A 214 6.77 9.04 -22.32
C HIS A 214 6.47 7.65 -21.75
N PHE A 215 5.85 7.62 -20.58
CA PHE A 215 5.45 6.39 -19.93
C PHE A 215 3.92 6.28 -19.94
N LYS A 216 3.38 5.32 -20.70
CA LYS A 216 1.94 5.10 -20.79
C LYS A 216 1.53 4.02 -19.80
N VAL A 217 0.60 4.35 -18.91
CA VAL A 217 -0.02 3.42 -17.96
C VAL A 217 -1.48 3.26 -18.32
N GLU A 218 -1.95 2.03 -18.44
CA GLU A 218 -3.34 1.73 -18.82
C GLU A 218 -4.26 1.71 -17.60
N GLU A 219 -3.78 1.07 -16.53
CA GLU A 219 -4.53 0.89 -15.29
C GLU A 219 -3.60 1.05 -14.09
N ILE A 220 -4.09 1.72 -13.05
CA ILE A 220 -3.45 1.82 -11.75
C ILE A 220 -4.42 1.27 -10.72
N ASP A 221 -4.07 0.15 -10.12
CA ASP A 221 -4.80 -0.41 -8.99
C ASP A 221 -4.06 -0.13 -7.70
N MET A 222 -4.76 0.36 -6.69
CA MET A 222 -4.21 0.63 -5.38
C MET A 222 -4.93 -0.17 -4.32
N THR A 223 -4.18 -0.78 -3.42
CA THR A 223 -4.69 -1.38 -2.18
C THR A 223 -4.05 -0.67 -1.00
N ALA A 224 -4.86 -0.32 -0.02
CA ALA A 224 -4.41 0.35 1.19
C ALA A 224 -4.57 -0.55 2.41
N TYR A 225 -3.62 -0.39 3.34
CA TYR A 225 -3.55 -1.14 4.57
C TYR A 225 -3.29 -0.19 5.73
N VAL A 226 -4.00 -0.36 6.84
CA VAL A 226 -3.64 0.31 8.09
C VAL A 226 -2.56 -0.51 8.79
N MET A 227 -1.51 0.17 9.24
CA MET A 227 -0.41 -0.41 10.00
C MET A 227 -0.68 -0.20 11.49
N ALA A 228 -1.41 -1.12 12.12
CA ALA A 228 -1.80 -0.97 13.52
C ALA A 228 -0.59 -1.14 14.45
N ASN A 229 -0.26 -0.11 15.22
CA ASN A 229 0.93 -0.13 16.09
C ASN A 229 0.60 -0.85 17.41
N ALA A 230 0.93 -2.14 17.48
CA ALA A 230 0.67 -2.96 18.66
C ALA A 230 1.27 -2.37 19.94
N SER A 231 2.45 -1.74 19.86
CA SER A 231 3.09 -1.14 21.03
C SER A 231 2.26 0.03 21.57
N GLN A 232 1.73 0.88 20.69
CA GLN A 232 0.87 2.00 21.07
C GLN A 232 -0.48 1.50 21.56
N ILE A 233 -1.09 0.54 20.84
CA ILE A 233 -2.38 -0.06 21.22
C ILE A 233 -2.32 -0.66 22.62
N ASN A 234 -1.23 -1.35 22.97
CA ASN A 234 -1.05 -2.01 24.27
C ASN A 234 -0.53 -1.05 25.37
N SER A 235 0.20 0.02 25.03
CA SER A 235 0.83 0.93 26.00
C SER A 235 -0.12 1.96 26.60
N ILE A 236 -1.13 2.37 25.83
CA ILE A 236 -2.17 3.24 26.36
C ILE A 236 -3.08 2.35 27.21
N ILE A 237 -2.85 2.37 28.52
CA ILE A 237 -3.73 1.76 29.52
C ILE A 237 -5.15 2.28 29.24
N PRO A 238 -6.07 1.44 28.73
CA PRO A 238 -7.32 1.94 28.23
C PRO A 238 -8.24 2.29 29.41
N TYR A 239 -8.82 3.49 29.37
CA TYR A 239 -10.03 3.85 30.12
C TYR A 239 -9.91 3.91 31.66
N THR A 240 -8.94 4.63 32.24
CA THR A 240 -8.93 4.83 33.73
C THR A 240 -10.05 5.73 34.24
N THR A 241 -10.77 6.43 33.37
CA THR A 241 -12.02 7.10 33.73
C THR A 241 -13.15 6.08 33.74
N GLU A 242 -14.10 6.19 34.66
CA GLU A 242 -15.29 5.34 34.94
C GLU A 242 -16.27 5.10 33.76
N THR A 243 -15.80 5.17 32.52
CA THR A 243 -16.53 5.00 31.29
C THR A 243 -16.72 3.51 30.96
N VAL A 244 -17.90 3.22 30.39
CA VAL A 244 -18.52 1.94 29.97
C VAL A 244 -17.58 0.77 29.64
N PHE A 245 -16.41 1.03 29.07
CA PHE A 245 -15.40 0.03 28.70
C PHE A 245 -14.89 -0.84 29.86
N ASN A 246 -14.69 -0.28 31.06
CA ASN A 246 -14.23 -1.07 32.21
C ASN A 246 -15.30 -2.02 32.77
N LYS A 247 -16.58 -1.76 32.51
CA LYS A 247 -17.68 -2.62 32.96
C LYS A 247 -17.91 -3.80 32.01
N VAL A 248 -17.61 -3.61 30.72
CA VAL A 248 -17.77 -4.64 29.67
C VAL A 248 -16.54 -5.52 29.57
N LEU A 249 -15.33 -4.97 29.74
CA LEU A 249 -14.08 -5.73 29.70
C LEU A 249 -13.60 -5.98 31.13
N THR A 250 -13.84 -7.20 31.63
CA THR A 250 -13.13 -7.67 32.82
C THR A 250 -11.63 -7.71 32.51
N GLU A 251 -10.79 -7.39 33.50
CA GLU A 251 -9.33 -7.25 33.33
C GLU A 251 -8.65 -8.50 32.72
N SER A 252 -9.28 -9.68 32.88
CA SER A 252 -8.90 -10.97 32.28
C SER A 252 -9.13 -11.10 30.77
N GLN A 253 -9.85 -10.18 30.13
CA GLN A 253 -10.19 -10.23 28.70
C GLN A 253 -9.40 -9.24 27.85
N ARG A 254 -8.39 -8.55 28.41
CA ARG A 254 -7.49 -7.69 27.65
C ARG A 254 -6.57 -8.56 26.80
N VAL A 255 -6.97 -8.79 25.54
CA VAL A 255 -6.14 -9.50 24.58
C VAL A 255 -4.98 -8.58 24.18
N LYS A 256 -3.75 -9.01 24.49
CA LYS A 256 -2.56 -8.38 23.94
C LYS A 256 -2.60 -8.58 22.43
N VAL A 257 -2.52 -7.49 21.66
CA VAL A 257 -2.28 -7.61 20.22
C VAL A 257 -0.85 -8.15 20.07
N THR A 258 -0.73 -9.45 19.81
CA THR A 258 0.55 -10.20 19.77
C THR A 258 1.21 -10.24 18.39
N SER A 259 0.50 -9.79 17.34
CA SER A 259 1.02 -9.90 15.98
C SER A 259 1.98 -8.76 15.65
N SER A 260 3.16 -9.15 15.15
CA SER A 260 4.19 -8.26 14.61
C SER A 260 3.85 -7.73 13.21
N ASN A 261 2.81 -8.27 12.55
CA ASN A 261 2.40 -7.89 11.19
C ASN A 261 0.92 -7.51 11.15
N ASN A 262 0.58 -6.35 11.71
CA ASN A 262 -0.80 -5.83 11.69
C ASN A 262 -1.10 -5.03 10.42
N LYS A 263 -0.77 -5.60 9.26
CA LYS A 263 -1.13 -5.02 7.96
C LYS A 263 -2.57 -5.40 7.65
N ILE A 264 -3.52 -4.53 7.98
CA ILE A 264 -4.96 -4.80 7.81
C ILE A 264 -5.44 -4.07 6.55
N LYS A 265 -5.95 -4.79 5.56
CA LYS A 265 -6.49 -4.18 4.34
C LYS A 265 -7.72 -3.35 4.70
N VAL A 266 -7.70 -2.07 4.33
CA VAL A 266 -8.78 -1.13 4.64
C VAL A 266 -9.46 -0.55 3.41
N GLY A 267 -8.89 -0.71 2.22
CA GLY A 267 -9.49 -0.12 1.04
C GLY A 267 -8.79 -0.45 -0.25
N TYR A 268 -9.41 0.00 -1.32
CA TYR A 268 -8.94 -0.16 -2.69
C TYR A 268 -9.37 1.03 -3.55
N GLY A 269 -8.60 1.29 -4.60
CA GLY A 269 -8.93 2.27 -5.64
C GLY A 269 -8.41 1.77 -6.98
N SER A 270 -9.03 2.21 -8.07
CA SER A 270 -8.61 1.83 -9.42
C SER A 270 -8.81 2.99 -10.38
N TYR A 271 -7.82 3.24 -11.22
CA TYR A 271 -7.86 4.25 -12.28
C TYR A 271 -7.68 3.55 -13.64
N LYS A 272 -8.78 3.41 -14.39
CA LYS A 272 -8.85 2.62 -15.63
C LYS A 272 -8.68 3.40 -16.92
N LYS A 273 -8.36 4.70 -16.83
CA LYS A 273 -8.14 5.53 -18.01
C LYS A 273 -6.65 5.57 -18.33
N PRO A 274 -6.25 5.46 -19.61
CA PRO A 274 -4.85 5.58 -19.97
C PRO A 274 -4.27 6.93 -19.53
N LEU A 275 -3.14 6.88 -18.82
CA LEU A 275 -2.34 8.05 -18.43
C LEU A 275 -1.03 8.03 -19.20
N ILE A 276 -0.61 9.21 -19.65
CA ILE A 276 0.71 9.41 -20.26
C ILE A 276 1.49 10.30 -19.31
N PHE A 277 2.62 9.80 -18.79
CA PHE A 277 3.55 10.58 -17.99
C PHE A 277 4.70 11.07 -18.89
N PRO A 278 4.80 12.38 -19.18
CA PRO A 278 5.86 12.93 -20.00
C PRO A 278 7.24 12.78 -19.36
N PRO A 279 8.32 12.82 -20.16
CA PRO A 279 9.68 12.72 -19.66
C PRO A 279 9.99 13.79 -18.63
N HIS A 280 10.59 13.40 -17.50
CA HIS A 280 11.07 14.32 -16.45
C HIS A 280 10.01 15.29 -15.90
N GLN A 281 8.73 14.93 -16.01
CA GLN A 281 7.62 15.75 -15.52
C GLN A 281 6.91 15.07 -14.34
N ASN A 282 6.36 15.92 -13.48
CA ASN A 282 5.46 15.52 -12.41
C ASN A 282 4.02 15.79 -12.84
N ILE A 283 3.18 14.76 -12.86
CA ILE A 283 1.75 14.89 -13.13
C ILE A 283 0.96 14.58 -11.87
N THR A 284 -0.06 15.39 -11.62
CA THR A 284 -1.03 15.16 -10.56
C THR A 284 -2.38 14.78 -11.15
N PHE A 285 -3.03 13.76 -10.59
CA PHE A 285 -4.39 13.39 -10.95
C PHE A 285 -5.15 12.86 -9.73
N GLN A 286 -6.47 12.80 -9.86
CA GLN A 286 -7.35 12.31 -8.82
C GLN A 286 -7.77 10.87 -9.09
N MET A 287 -7.80 10.05 -8.05
CA MET A 287 -8.27 8.67 -8.12
C MET A 287 -9.31 8.42 -7.04
N ASP A 288 -10.37 7.72 -7.43
CA ASP A 288 -11.41 7.27 -6.52
C ASP A 288 -10.88 6.14 -5.64
N PHE A 289 -11.17 6.24 -4.35
CA PHE A 289 -10.72 5.28 -3.36
C PHE A 289 -11.84 4.97 -2.38
N THR A 290 -12.03 3.70 -2.09
CA THR A 290 -13.05 3.23 -1.15
C THR A 290 -12.34 2.56 0.01
N ALA A 291 -12.50 3.12 1.21
CA ALA A 291 -12.15 2.42 2.43
C ALA A 291 -13.39 1.72 2.99
N GLU A 292 -13.26 0.44 3.28
CA GLU A 292 -14.31 -0.39 3.85
C GLU A 292 -13.79 -1.16 5.05
N TYR A 293 -14.63 -1.25 6.07
CA TYR A 293 -14.37 -2.05 7.24
C TYR A 293 -15.66 -2.62 7.78
N VAL A 294 -15.58 -3.87 8.23
CA VAL A 294 -16.68 -4.62 8.83
C VAL A 294 -16.13 -5.20 10.13
N ALA A 295 -16.61 -4.68 11.26
CA ALA A 295 -16.23 -5.20 12.55
C ALA A 295 -16.84 -6.61 12.76
N PRO A 296 -16.17 -7.46 13.55
CA PRO A 296 -16.79 -8.67 14.09
C PRO A 296 -18.13 -8.37 14.76
N THR A 297 -19.09 -9.29 14.63
CA THR A 297 -20.45 -9.11 15.18
C THR A 297 -20.50 -9.21 16.71
N ASN A 298 -19.48 -9.79 17.34
CA ASN A 298 -19.36 -9.85 18.78
C ASN A 298 -18.57 -8.63 19.27
N ILE A 299 -19.11 -7.89 20.25
CA ILE A 299 -18.45 -6.70 20.79
C ILE A 299 -17.05 -6.99 21.35
N ILE A 300 -16.83 -8.16 21.99
CA ILE A 300 -15.52 -8.53 22.53
C ILE A 300 -14.52 -8.72 21.39
N ASP A 301 -14.93 -9.39 20.31
CA ASP A 301 -14.07 -9.61 19.14
C ASP A 301 -13.80 -8.29 18.40
N ALA A 302 -14.80 -7.42 18.29
CA ALA A 302 -14.64 -6.08 17.72
C ALA A 302 -13.69 -5.22 18.55
N LEU A 303 -13.74 -5.29 19.87
CA LEU A 303 -12.80 -4.59 20.75
C LEU A 303 -11.42 -5.24 20.79
N ASN A 304 -11.28 -6.48 20.34
CA ASN A 304 -9.98 -7.14 20.16
C ASN A 304 -9.42 -6.95 18.75
N ASP A 305 -10.20 -6.40 17.83
CA ASP A 305 -9.77 -6.08 16.48
C ASP A 305 -8.72 -4.93 16.51
N PRO A 306 -7.51 -5.12 15.97
CA PRO A 306 -6.47 -4.09 16.01
C PRO A 306 -6.84 -2.82 15.24
N LEU A 307 -7.62 -2.92 14.16
CA LEU A 307 -8.06 -1.78 13.38
C LEU A 307 -9.13 -0.98 14.12
N MET A 308 -10.11 -1.65 14.74
CA MET A 308 -11.07 -0.98 15.60
C MET A 308 -10.38 -0.25 16.76
N ASN A 309 -9.43 -0.91 17.42
CA ASN A 309 -8.65 -0.30 18.50
C ASN A 309 -7.83 0.90 18.01
N GLU A 310 -7.18 0.78 16.86
CA GLU A 310 -6.42 1.88 16.27
C GLU A 310 -7.33 3.08 15.98
N ILE A 311 -8.49 2.85 15.35
CA ILE A 311 -9.51 3.89 15.08
C ILE A 311 -10.00 4.53 16.38
N LEU A 312 -10.39 3.71 17.36
CA LEU A 312 -10.88 4.17 18.65
C LEU A 312 -9.85 5.08 19.30
N GLN A 313 -8.59 4.66 19.34
CA GLN A 313 -7.56 5.44 20.01
C GLN A 313 -7.20 6.71 19.24
N LEU A 314 -7.17 6.68 17.90
CA LEU A 314 -6.96 7.89 17.08
C LEU A 314 -8.08 8.93 17.28
N CYS A 315 -9.32 8.47 17.38
CA CYS A 315 -10.48 9.36 17.36
C CYS A 315 -10.95 9.79 18.74
N TYR A 316 -10.85 8.91 19.74
CA TYR A 316 -11.39 9.15 21.08
C TYR A 316 -10.40 9.85 22.00
N LEU A 317 -9.13 9.43 22.00
CA LEU A 317 -8.14 9.97 22.93
C LEU A 317 -7.70 11.38 22.57
N GLN A 318 -8.11 11.89 21.40
CA GLN A 318 -7.86 13.24 20.90
C GLN A 318 -6.43 13.73 21.19
N ASP A 319 -5.44 12.85 21.08
CA ASP A 319 -4.06 13.29 21.05
C ASP A 319 -3.81 13.83 19.63
N PRO A 320 -3.70 15.15 19.44
CA PRO A 320 -3.51 15.73 18.11
C PRO A 320 -2.17 15.32 17.48
N THR A 321 -1.25 14.76 18.28
CA THR A 321 0.05 14.28 17.81
C THR A 321 0.01 12.82 17.37
N ARG A 322 -1.08 12.09 17.67
CA ARG A 322 -1.22 10.71 17.25
C ARG A 322 -1.74 10.64 15.82
N HIS A 323 -0.95 9.98 14.99
CA HIS A 323 -1.31 9.64 13.63
C HIS A 323 -1.24 8.14 13.43
N THR A 324 -2.01 7.62 12.49
CA THR A 324 -1.84 6.25 12.01
C THR A 324 -1.25 6.26 10.62
N THR A 325 -0.56 5.19 10.26
CA THR A 325 0.07 5.06 8.96
C THR A 325 -0.76 4.13 8.09
N ILE A 326 -1.22 4.66 6.96
CA ILE A 326 -1.74 3.87 5.86
C ILE A 326 -0.58 3.51 4.94
N HIS A 327 -0.26 2.22 4.88
CA HIS A 327 0.61 1.67 3.86
C HIS A 327 -0.21 1.40 2.59
N TYR A 328 0.21 1.93 1.45
CA TYR A 328 -0.43 1.64 0.17
C TYR A 328 0.51 0.86 -0.74
N GLU A 329 -0.10 -0.02 -1.53
CA GLU A 329 0.56 -0.75 -2.62
C GLU A 329 -0.20 -0.47 -3.90
N THR A 330 0.53 -0.15 -4.95
CA THR A 330 0.00 0.11 -6.29
C THR A 330 0.53 -0.93 -7.24
N SER A 331 -0.33 -1.43 -8.12
CA SER A 331 0.00 -2.27 -9.26
C SER A 331 -0.30 -1.46 -10.52
N ASN A 332 0.69 -1.30 -11.39
CA ASN A 332 0.56 -0.50 -12.61
C ASN A 332 0.60 -1.42 -13.84
N ASP A 333 -0.46 -1.41 -14.66
CA ASP A 333 -0.44 -2.10 -15.95
C ASP A 333 0.17 -1.17 -17.01
N ILE A 334 1.34 -1.56 -17.52
CA ILE A 334 2.10 -0.83 -18.53
C ILE A 334 2.18 -1.69 -19.78
N SER A 335 1.63 -1.19 -20.89
CA SER A 335 1.50 -1.95 -22.13
C SER A 335 2.82 -2.57 -22.59
N ALA A 336 3.94 -1.84 -22.46
CA ALA A 336 5.26 -2.32 -22.88
C ALA A 336 5.80 -3.47 -22.00
N LEU A 337 5.50 -3.46 -20.69
CA LEU A 337 5.97 -4.50 -19.75
C LEU A 337 5.04 -5.71 -19.72
N LYS A 338 3.79 -5.54 -20.13
CA LYS A 338 2.80 -6.62 -20.26
C LYS A 338 3.29 -7.76 -21.17
N TYR A 339 4.00 -7.44 -22.25
CA TYR A 339 4.57 -8.43 -23.17
C TYR A 339 5.62 -9.35 -22.55
N ILE A 340 6.30 -8.89 -21.49
CA ILE A 340 7.29 -9.67 -20.74
C ILE A 340 6.74 -10.21 -19.41
N GLY A 341 5.44 -10.03 -19.14
CA GLY A 341 4.77 -10.52 -17.93
C GLY A 341 5.20 -9.80 -16.65
N VAL A 342 5.68 -8.55 -16.74
CA VAL A 342 6.13 -7.77 -15.58
C VAL A 342 5.08 -6.72 -15.24
N THR A 343 4.53 -6.80 -14.03
CA THR A 343 3.62 -5.79 -13.46
C THR A 343 4.33 -5.09 -12.31
N PRO A 344 4.81 -3.86 -12.49
CA PRO A 344 5.54 -3.19 -11.43
C PRO A 344 4.65 -2.71 -10.31
N ASN A 345 5.10 -3.01 -9.09
CA ASN A 345 4.47 -2.58 -7.87
C ASN A 345 5.26 -1.43 -7.24
N THR A 346 4.55 -0.39 -6.80
CA THR A 346 5.15 0.65 -5.97
C THR A 346 4.38 0.77 -4.67
N SER A 347 5.08 1.05 -3.58
CA SER A 347 4.47 1.18 -2.26
C SER A 347 4.95 2.44 -1.56
N GLY A 348 4.17 2.87 -0.58
CA GLY A 348 4.50 4.03 0.24
C GLY A 348 3.60 4.11 1.47
N ASP A 349 3.91 5.08 2.32
CA ASP A 349 3.23 5.30 3.58
C ASP A 349 2.62 6.70 3.61
N LEU A 350 1.39 6.79 4.10
CA LEU A 350 0.67 8.04 4.34
C LEU A 350 0.25 8.10 5.80
N SER A 351 0.64 9.17 6.48
CA SER A 351 0.17 9.43 7.83
C SER A 351 -1.19 10.13 7.79
N ILE A 352 -2.17 9.60 8.50
CA ILE A 352 -3.51 10.19 8.59
C ILE A 352 -3.93 10.42 10.05
N ASN A 353 -4.78 11.43 10.22
CA ASN A 353 -5.50 11.69 11.46
C ASN A 353 -6.76 10.82 11.55
N CYS A 354 -7.48 10.92 12.68
CA CYS A 354 -8.79 10.30 12.83
C CYS A 354 -9.70 10.61 11.61
N PRO A 355 -10.22 9.58 10.92
CA PRO A 355 -11.06 9.77 9.73
C PRO A 355 -12.51 10.17 10.07
N PHE A 356 -12.91 10.06 11.33
CA PHE A 356 -14.26 10.41 11.79
C PHE A 356 -14.25 11.81 12.43
N GLN A 357 -15.11 12.71 11.94
CA GLN A 357 -15.23 14.06 12.48
C GLN A 357 -16.67 14.35 12.91
N GLY A 358 -16.82 15.28 13.87
CA GLY A 358 -18.10 15.85 14.29
C GLY A 358 -19.15 14.82 14.71
N GLU A 359 -20.30 14.86 14.05
CA GLU A 359 -21.47 14.04 14.41
C GLU A 359 -21.24 12.54 14.21
N GLN A 360 -20.39 12.12 13.25
CA GLN A 360 -20.11 10.70 12.99
C GLN A 360 -19.41 10.07 14.19
N LEU A 361 -18.37 10.75 14.69
CA LEU A 361 -17.69 10.35 15.92
C LEU A 361 -18.65 10.38 17.11
N GLY A 362 -19.48 11.42 17.22
CA GLY A 362 -20.49 11.51 18.27
C GLY A 362 -21.52 10.37 18.24
N ALA A 363 -21.98 9.96 17.06
CA ALA A 363 -22.93 8.86 16.89
C ALA A 363 -22.29 7.51 17.25
N PHE A 364 -21.05 7.29 16.83
CA PHE A 364 -20.27 6.11 17.19
C PHE A 364 -20.06 6.01 18.71
N LEU A 365 -19.62 7.10 19.34
CA LEU A 365 -19.45 7.14 20.80
C LEU A 365 -20.79 6.99 21.55
N LYS A 366 -21.89 7.55 21.04
CA LYS A 366 -23.22 7.34 21.61
C LYS A 366 -23.69 5.89 21.49
N ALA A 367 -23.41 5.22 20.38
CA ALA A 367 -23.75 3.81 20.17
C ALA A 367 -23.01 2.89 21.14
N LEU A 368 -21.74 3.19 21.41
CA LEU A 368 -20.94 2.50 22.42
C LEU A 368 -21.46 2.76 23.85
N ASN A 369 -21.91 4.00 24.13
CA ASN A 369 -22.38 4.39 25.46
C ASN A 369 -23.83 4.00 25.79
N LYS A 370 -24.65 3.60 24.80
CA LYS A 370 -26.09 3.32 24.99
C LYS A 370 -26.40 1.94 25.56
N GLY A 371 -25.50 0.96 25.50
CA GLY A 371 -25.72 -0.34 26.13
C GLY A 371 -25.50 -0.35 27.65
N LYS A 372 -26.02 0.66 28.34
CA LYS A 372 -26.00 0.82 29.80
C LYS A 372 -27.07 -0.01 30.49
#